data_AF-A0A7X5HYS5-F1
#
_entry.id   AF-A0A7X5HYS5-F1
#
_cell.length_a   1.000
_cell.length_b   1.000
_cell.length_c   1.000
_cell.angle_alpha   90.00
_cell.angle_beta   90.00
_cell.angle_gamma   90.00
#
_symmetry.space_group_name_H-M   'P 1'
#
loop_
_entity.id
_entity.type
_entity.pdbx_description
1 polymer ?
#
loop_
_entity_poly.entity_id
_entity_poly.type
_entity_poly.pdbx_seq_one_letter_code
_entity_poly.pdbx_strand_id
1 'polypeptide(L)'
;MSNKNDNKSLFLYTGLIFFVAVVLIILSFFGQTNLKKNQPKVDEPSPDAGITERTAVLSEENKNLIEENKQLKSQNEGLIEKQAQNDILLSAYGYMSLGNSAKAGEMLAAVNYETLTGDQKIIYDAVKNNLQ
;
A
#
# COMPACT_ATOMS: atom_id res chain seq x y z
N MET A 1 -8.83 27.58 -83.86
CA MET A 1 -9.68 26.37 -83.90
C MET A 1 -9.75 25.80 -82.49
N SER A 2 -10.89 25.91 -81.81
CA SER A 2 -11.09 25.36 -80.46
C SER A 2 -11.44 23.88 -80.57
N ASN A 3 -10.62 23.01 -79.98
CA ASN A 3 -10.74 21.57 -80.11
C ASN A 3 -11.87 21.08 -79.19
N LYS A 4 -12.96 20.58 -79.77
CA LYS A 4 -14.23 20.22 -79.07
C LYS A 4 -14.10 18.97 -78.18
N ASN A 5 -12.88 18.50 -77.93
CA ASN A 5 -12.56 17.19 -77.36
C ASN A 5 -11.99 17.24 -75.93
N ASP A 6 -11.54 18.41 -75.45
CA ASP A 6 -10.85 18.54 -74.16
C ASP A 6 -11.77 18.28 -72.95
N ASN A 7 -13.06 18.57 -73.10
CA ASN A 7 -14.06 18.33 -72.04
C ASN A 7 -14.49 16.86 -71.96
N LYS A 8 -14.40 16.11 -73.08
CA LYS A 8 -14.76 14.68 -73.13
C LYS A 8 -13.71 13.82 -72.43
N SER A 9 -12.43 14.14 -72.63
CA SER A 9 -11.32 13.50 -71.91
C SER A 9 -11.42 13.78 -70.41
N LEU A 10 -11.69 15.03 -70.00
CA LEU A 10 -11.87 15.36 -68.58
C LEU A 10 -13.01 14.58 -67.92
N PHE A 11 -14.16 14.46 -68.60
CA PHE A 11 -15.29 13.66 -68.13
C PHE A 11 -14.94 12.16 -68.05
N LEU A 12 -14.21 11.65 -69.04
CA LEU A 12 -13.78 10.25 -69.09
C LEU A 12 -12.83 9.89 -67.94
N TYR A 13 -11.83 10.75 -67.65
CA TYR A 13 -10.92 10.55 -66.52
C TYR A 13 -11.64 10.64 -65.17
N THR A 14 -12.58 11.58 -65.03
CA THR A 14 -13.39 11.71 -63.81
C THR A 14 -14.26 10.46 -63.60
N GLY A 15 -14.88 9.95 -64.66
CA GLY A 15 -15.65 8.70 -64.60
C GLY A 15 -14.79 7.47 -64.28
N LEU A 16 -13.58 7.41 -64.82
CA LEU A 16 -12.64 6.31 -64.55
C LEU A 16 -12.19 6.31 -63.08
N ILE A 17 -11.84 7.47 -62.52
CA ILE A 17 -11.46 7.61 -61.10
C ILE A 17 -12.62 7.19 -60.21
N PHE A 18 -13.85 7.62 -60.52
CA PHE A 18 -15.04 7.24 -59.76
C PHE A 18 -15.29 5.72 -59.81
N PHE A 19 -15.14 5.10 -60.99
CA PHE A 19 -15.28 3.66 -61.13
C PHE A 19 -14.24 2.89 -60.31
N VAL A 20 -12.96 3.29 -60.36
CA VAL A 20 -11.89 2.69 -59.55
C VAL A 20 -12.18 2.84 -58.05
N ALA A 21 -12.65 4.00 -57.60
CA ALA A 21 -13.00 4.23 -56.21
C ALA A 21 -14.13 3.29 -55.73
N VAL A 22 -15.18 3.10 -56.54
CA VAL A 22 -16.27 2.16 -56.22
C VAL A 22 -15.77 0.73 -56.12
N VAL A 23 -14.90 0.30 -57.04
CA VAL A 23 -14.30 -1.04 -57.00
C VAL A 23 -13.45 -1.23 -55.74
N LEU A 24 -12.62 -0.26 -55.36
CA LEU A 24 -11.81 -0.33 -54.14
C LEU A 24 -12.65 -0.39 -52.87
N ILE A 25 -13.79 0.31 -52.82
CA ILE A 25 -14.73 0.25 -51.70
C ILE A 25 -15.32 -1.16 -51.58
N ILE A 26 -15.81 -1.73 -52.70
CA ILE A 26 -16.38 -3.09 -52.71
C ILE A 26 -15.34 -4.13 -52.27
N LEU A 27 -14.12 -4.05 -52.81
CA LEU A 27 -13.01 -4.94 -52.43
C LEU A 27 -12.63 -4.79 -50.95
N SER A 28 -12.65 -3.57 -50.40
CA SER A 28 -12.37 -3.31 -48.99
C SER A 28 -13.45 -3.91 -48.08
N PHE A 29 -14.72 -3.78 -48.44
CA PHE A 29 -15.84 -4.39 -47.71
C PHE A 29 -15.81 -5.93 -47.79
N PHE A 30 -15.49 -6.50 -48.96
CA PHE A 30 -15.38 -7.95 -49.12
C PHE A 30 -14.15 -8.52 -48.39
N GLY A 31 -13.02 -7.80 -48.41
CA GLY A 31 -11.84 -8.11 -47.63
C GLY A 31 -12.12 -8.11 -46.12
N GLN A 32 -12.74 -7.04 -45.59
CA GLN A 32 -13.11 -6.97 -44.18
C GLN A 32 -14.09 -8.06 -43.74
N THR A 33 -15.11 -8.36 -44.54
CA THR A 33 -16.13 -9.35 -44.16
C THR A 33 -15.62 -10.79 -44.16
N ASN A 34 -14.63 -11.12 -45.00
CA ASN A 34 -13.98 -12.42 -44.99
C ASN A 34 -12.86 -12.51 -43.94
N LEU A 35 -12.14 -11.42 -43.66
CA LEU A 35 -11.11 -11.39 -42.61
C LEU A 35 -11.73 -11.45 -41.20
N LYS A 36 -12.90 -10.83 -40.97
CA LYS A 36 -13.60 -10.87 -39.67
C LYS A 36 -14.19 -12.24 -39.33
N LYS A 37 -14.48 -13.10 -40.32
CA LYS A 37 -15.01 -14.46 -40.10
C LYS A 37 -13.94 -15.47 -39.67
N ASN A 38 -12.67 -15.21 -40.03
CA ASN A 38 -11.53 -16.08 -39.72
C ASN A 38 -10.64 -15.54 -38.58
N GLN A 39 -10.99 -14.40 -37.99
CA GLN A 39 -10.42 -14.03 -36.70
C GLN A 39 -11.02 -14.97 -35.65
N PRO A 40 -10.19 -15.65 -34.84
CA PRO A 40 -10.67 -16.24 -33.60
C PRO A 40 -11.42 -15.13 -32.85
N LYS A 41 -12.58 -15.45 -32.26
CA LYS A 41 -13.08 -14.60 -31.17
C LYS A 41 -11.94 -14.56 -30.16
N VAL A 42 -11.25 -13.44 -30.10
CA VAL A 42 -10.38 -13.14 -28.98
C VAL A 42 -11.38 -12.94 -27.86
N ASP A 43 -11.58 -13.97 -27.05
CA ASP A 43 -12.04 -13.74 -25.69
C ASP A 43 -11.00 -12.79 -25.11
N GLU A 44 -11.33 -11.49 -25.09
CA GLU A 44 -10.55 -10.54 -24.33
C GLU A 44 -10.48 -11.12 -22.92
N PRO A 45 -9.27 -11.41 -22.38
CA PRO A 45 -9.18 -11.81 -21.00
C PRO A 45 -9.78 -10.65 -20.21
N SER A 46 -10.94 -10.89 -19.60
CA SER A 46 -11.66 -9.90 -18.80
C SER A 46 -10.64 -9.25 -17.85
N PRO A 47 -10.33 -7.95 -18.00
CA PRO A 47 -9.37 -7.28 -17.13
C PRO A 47 -9.79 -7.36 -15.66
N ASP A 48 -11.08 -7.54 -15.42
CA ASP A 48 -11.69 -7.58 -14.08
C ASP A 48 -11.35 -8.84 -13.28
N ALA A 49 -11.10 -9.99 -13.89
CA ALA A 49 -10.88 -11.23 -13.14
C ALA A 49 -9.57 -11.17 -12.34
N GLY A 50 -8.48 -10.70 -12.97
CA GLY A 50 -7.18 -10.55 -12.31
C GLY A 50 -7.07 -9.32 -11.41
N ILE A 51 -7.78 -8.23 -11.73
CA ILE A 51 -7.81 -7.01 -10.91
C ILE A 51 -8.61 -7.25 -9.62
N THR A 52 -9.74 -7.96 -9.69
CA THR A 52 -10.56 -8.28 -8.51
C THR A 52 -9.80 -9.15 -7.51
N GLU A 53 -9.11 -10.19 -7.99
CA GLU A 53 -8.30 -11.07 -7.13
C GLU A 53 -7.14 -10.30 -6.47
N ARG A 54 -6.41 -9.49 -7.25
CA ARG A 54 -5.33 -8.63 -6.70
C ARG A 54 -5.86 -7.62 -5.69
N THR A 55 -7.05 -7.05 -5.93
CA THR A 55 -7.68 -6.09 -5.02
C THR A 55 -8.11 -6.77 -3.71
N ALA A 56 -8.62 -8.01 -3.79
CA ALA A 56 -8.96 -8.80 -2.61
C ALA A 56 -7.71 -9.13 -1.78
N VAL A 57 -6.61 -9.59 -2.41
CA VAL A 57 -5.33 -9.86 -1.74
C VAL A 57 -4.77 -8.60 -1.08
N LEU A 58 -4.73 -7.48 -1.81
CA LEU A 58 -4.25 -6.20 -1.25
C LEU A 58 -5.14 -5.69 -0.11
N SER A 59 -6.45 -5.94 -0.16
CA SER A 59 -7.36 -5.58 0.92
C SER A 59 -7.10 -6.40 2.19
N GLU A 60 -6.83 -7.69 2.03
CA GLU A 60 -6.48 -8.59 3.12
C GLU A 60 -5.11 -8.26 3.73
N GLU A 61 -4.09 -8.03 2.90
CA GLU A 61 -2.76 -7.60 3.36
C GLU A 61 -2.84 -6.27 4.12
N ASN A 62 -3.58 -5.28 3.60
CA ASN A 62 -3.76 -4.01 4.30
C ASN A 62 -4.44 -4.19 5.67
N LYS A 63 -5.45 -5.06 5.74
CA LYS A 63 -6.12 -5.36 7.02
C LYS A 63 -5.15 -5.99 8.02
N ASN A 64 -4.33 -6.94 7.58
CA ASN A 64 -3.32 -7.58 8.42
C ASN A 64 -2.27 -6.57 8.91
N LEU A 65 -1.78 -5.71 8.01
CA LEU A 65 -0.82 -4.65 8.35
C LEU A 65 -1.39 -3.64 9.34
N ILE A 66 -2.68 -3.28 9.23
CA ILE A 66 -3.33 -2.39 10.19
C ILE A 66 -3.40 -3.03 11.58
N GLU A 67 -3.74 -4.32 11.65
CA GLU A 67 -3.81 -5.03 12.92
C GLU A 67 -2.42 -5.21 13.56
N GLU A 68 -1.41 -5.56 12.78
CA GLU A 68 -0.03 -5.64 13.24
C GLU A 68 0.47 -4.27 13.73
N ASN A 69 0.20 -3.19 13.00
CA ASN A 69 0.58 -1.84 13.41
C ASN A 69 -0.07 -1.44 14.75
N LYS A 70 -1.33 -1.83 14.96
CA LYS A 70 -2.04 -1.59 16.22
C LYS A 70 -1.40 -2.36 17.38
N GLN A 71 -1.04 -3.62 17.17
CA GLN A 71 -0.34 -4.45 18.17
C GLN A 71 1.03 -3.86 18.51
N LEU A 72 1.82 -3.48 17.50
CA LEU A 72 3.13 -2.87 17.70
C LEU A 72 3.05 -1.55 18.46
N LYS A 73 2.04 -0.71 18.19
CA LYS A 73 1.83 0.53 18.97
C LYS A 73 1.54 0.24 20.44
N SER A 74 0.66 -0.71 20.73
CA SER A 74 0.34 -1.10 22.10
C SER A 74 1.56 -1.69 22.83
N GLN A 75 2.35 -2.53 22.15
CA GLN A 75 3.60 -3.04 22.72
C GLN A 75 4.60 -1.92 23.01
N ASN A 76 4.73 -0.95 22.09
CA ASN A 76 5.63 0.18 22.24
C ASN A 76 5.22 1.09 23.42
N GLU A 77 3.93 1.36 23.58
CA GLU A 77 3.41 2.08 24.76
C GLU A 77 3.77 1.36 26.06
N GLY A 78 3.58 0.03 26.12
CA GLY A 78 3.96 -0.77 27.28
C GLY A 78 5.47 -0.80 27.55
N LEU A 79 6.31 -0.74 26.52
CA LEU A 79 7.76 -0.64 26.66
C LEU A 79 8.18 0.72 27.20
N ILE A 80 7.56 1.81 26.73
CA ILE A 80 7.81 3.17 27.23
C ILE A 80 7.49 3.27 28.72
N GLU A 81 6.36 2.70 29.16
CA GLU A 81 6.00 2.69 30.58
C GLU A 81 7.01 1.90 31.43
N LYS A 82 7.40 0.70 30.97
CA LYS A 82 8.43 -0.11 31.65
C LYS A 82 9.77 0.59 31.73
N GLN A 83 10.18 1.29 30.67
CA GLN A 83 11.41 2.07 30.64
C GLN A 83 11.35 3.19 31.68
N ALA A 84 10.26 3.96 31.73
CA ALA A 84 10.10 5.03 32.72
C ALA A 84 10.18 4.51 34.16
N GLN A 85 9.55 3.37 34.44
CA GLN A 85 9.65 2.72 35.76
C GLN A 85 11.09 2.27 36.07
N ASN A 86 11.81 1.72 35.09
CA ASN A 86 13.21 1.34 35.24
C ASN A 86 14.11 2.53 35.56
N ASP A 87 13.91 3.66 34.88
CA ASP A 87 14.70 4.88 35.11
C ASP A 87 14.55 5.40 36.54
N ILE A 88 13.33 5.34 37.09
CA ILE A 88 13.06 5.73 38.49
C ILE A 88 13.73 4.75 39.46
N LEU A 89 13.57 3.44 39.25
CA LEU A 89 14.15 2.41 40.12
C LEU A 89 15.68 2.45 40.13
N LEU A 90 16.31 2.64 38.96
CA LEU A 90 17.76 2.81 38.84
C LEU A 90 18.24 4.08 39.54
N SER A 91 17.50 5.17 39.42
CA SER A 91 17.81 6.42 40.12
C SER A 91 17.70 6.26 41.64
N ALA A 92 16.65 5.59 42.11
CA ALA A 92 16.47 5.28 43.53
C ALA A 92 17.64 4.43 44.07
N TYR A 93 18.01 3.38 43.34
CA TYR A 93 19.15 2.54 43.67
C TYR A 93 20.47 3.30 43.67
N GLY A 94 20.67 4.20 42.70
CA GLY A 94 21.84 5.07 42.62
C GLY A 94 21.95 6.00 43.85
N TYR A 95 20.86 6.68 44.22
CA TYR A 95 20.85 7.53 45.41
C TYR A 95 21.08 6.75 46.70
N MET A 96 20.48 5.57 46.83
CA MET A 96 20.71 4.66 47.96
C MET A 96 22.19 4.28 48.05
N SER A 97 22.81 3.89 46.94
CA SER A 97 24.22 3.50 46.88
C SER A 97 25.17 4.64 47.25
N LEU A 98 24.75 5.90 47.03
CA LEU A 98 25.48 7.10 47.43
C LEU A 98 25.20 7.53 48.88
N GLY A 99 24.42 6.75 49.65
CA GLY A 99 24.03 7.05 51.03
C GLY A 99 22.95 8.15 51.15
N ASN A 100 22.32 8.56 50.04
CA ASN A 100 21.24 9.53 50.05
C ASN A 100 19.87 8.83 50.16
N SER A 101 19.61 8.25 51.32
CA SER A 101 18.39 7.49 51.60
C SER A 101 17.11 8.32 51.45
N ALA A 102 17.19 9.64 51.73
CA ALA A 102 16.05 10.54 51.58
C ALA A 102 15.58 10.64 50.11
N LYS A 103 16.50 10.92 49.18
CA LYS A 103 16.17 10.98 47.75
C LYS A 103 15.79 9.61 47.19
N ALA A 104 16.44 8.55 47.64
CA ALA A 104 16.08 7.19 47.22
C ALA A 104 14.63 6.85 47.61
N GLY A 105 14.22 7.20 48.83
CA GLY A 105 12.84 7.03 49.30
C GLY A 105 11.82 7.86 48.52
N GLU A 106 12.16 9.12 48.19
CA GLU A 106 11.32 9.99 47.35
C GLU A 106 11.09 9.37 45.96
N MET A 107 12.15 8.87 45.31
CA MET A 107 12.04 8.22 44.01
C MET A 107 11.18 6.94 44.09
N LEU A 108 11.35 6.11 45.14
CA LEU A 108 10.51 4.92 45.33
C LEU A 108 9.03 5.25 45.58
N ALA A 109 8.73 6.36 46.24
CA ALA A 109 7.35 6.77 46.52
C ALA A 109 6.57 7.14 45.24
N ALA A 110 7.27 7.53 44.17
CA ALA A 110 6.68 7.80 42.86
C ALA A 110 6.34 6.51 42.06
N VAL A 111 6.78 5.34 42.53
CA VAL A 111 6.58 4.06 41.83
C VAL A 111 5.38 3.32 42.40
N ASN A 112 4.43 2.97 41.53
CA ASN A 112 3.35 2.06 41.90
C ASN A 112 3.86 0.61 41.87
N TYR A 113 3.98 -0.01 43.05
CA TYR A 113 4.49 -1.38 43.17
C TYR A 113 3.64 -2.42 42.42
N GLU A 114 2.32 -2.23 42.37
CA GLU A 114 1.40 -3.22 41.76
C GLU A 114 1.56 -3.31 40.24
N THR A 115 2.05 -2.24 39.61
CA THR A 115 2.27 -2.19 38.15
C THR A 115 3.66 -2.66 37.75
N LEU A 116 4.54 -2.96 38.71
CA LEU A 116 5.89 -3.44 38.43
C LEU A 116 5.89 -4.90 37.95
N THR A 117 6.78 -5.19 37.02
CA THR A 117 7.17 -6.56 36.65
C THR A 117 7.92 -7.25 37.79
N GLY A 118 8.06 -8.58 37.73
CA GLY A 118 8.78 -9.35 38.75
C GLY A 118 10.21 -8.86 38.99
N ASP A 119 10.95 -8.58 37.91
CA ASP A 119 12.34 -8.09 38.01
C ASP A 119 12.42 -6.70 38.63
N GLN A 120 11.49 -5.82 38.28
CA GLN A 120 11.40 -4.47 38.85
C GLN A 120 11.05 -4.50 40.34
N LYS A 121 10.18 -5.44 40.76
CA LYS A 121 9.85 -5.65 42.18
C LYS A 121 11.08 -6.05 42.99
N ILE A 122 11.94 -6.91 42.44
CA ILE A 122 13.20 -7.29 43.09
C ILE A 122 14.06 -6.04 43.38
N ILE A 123 14.20 -5.13 42.40
CA ILE A 123 14.97 -3.89 42.59
C ILE A 123 14.29 -2.98 43.63
N TYR A 124 12.97 -2.79 43.51
CA TYR A 124 12.20 -1.98 44.45
C TYR A 124 12.38 -2.47 45.89
N ASP A 125 12.21 -3.76 46.12
CA ASP A 125 12.31 -4.38 47.44
C ASP A 125 13.74 -4.30 47.99
N ALA A 126 14.75 -4.49 47.13
CA ALA A 126 16.15 -4.31 47.51
C ALA A 126 16.43 -2.88 47.98
N VAL A 127 15.96 -1.86 47.25
CA VAL A 127 16.13 -0.46 47.67
C VAL A 127 15.37 -0.21 48.96
N LYS A 128 14.09 -0.59 49.03
CA LYS A 128 13.22 -0.37 50.19
C LYS A 128 13.76 -0.97 51.48
N ASN A 129 14.30 -2.19 51.43
CA ASN A 129 14.86 -2.87 52.60
C ASN A 129 16.14 -2.19 53.13
N ASN A 130 16.89 -1.47 52.29
CA ASN A 130 18.09 -0.73 52.69
C ASN A 130 17.79 0.70 53.17
N LEU A 131 16.55 1.17 53.04
CA LEU A 131 16.11 2.45 53.58
C LEU A 131 15.55 2.33 55.02
N GLN A 132 15.35 1.11 55.51
CA GLN A 132 14.95 0.80 56.88
C GLN A 132 16.17 0.81 57.82
#